data_AF-A0A1R2B1U4-F1
#
_entry.id   AF-A0A1R2B1U4-F1
#
_cell.length_a   1.000
_cell.length_b   1.000
_cell.length_c   1.000
_cell.angle_alpha   90.00
_cell.angle_beta   90.00
_cell.angle_gamma   90.00
#
_symmetry.space_group_name_H-M   'P 1'
#
loop_
_entity.id
_entity.type
_entity.pdbx_description
1 polymer ?
#
loop_
_entity_poly.entity_id
_entity_poly.type
_entity_poly.pdbx_seq_one_letter_code
_entity_poly.pdbx_strand_id
1 'polypeptide(L)'
;MKALPAILSGILAACAGVFGKYGFQDSDDLLYYKVLSILIMLILNSTMIKYMVESFKEIGASKTTVINLTFNYVFSAVLGYAIYSEEVSYNWILGAGLMFIGVWIITNDR
;
A
#
# COMPACT_ATOMS: atom_id res chain seq x y z
N MET A 1 14.95 0.51 -14.25
CA MET A 1 14.25 0.37 -12.95
C MET A 1 13.34 1.57 -12.65
N LYS A 2 12.54 2.08 -13.62
CA LYS A 2 11.78 3.34 -13.46
C LYS A 2 10.47 3.21 -12.65
N ALA A 3 10.04 1.99 -12.37
CA ALA A 3 8.81 1.71 -11.61
C ALA A 3 9.06 1.47 -10.11
N LEU A 4 10.33 1.34 -9.70
CA LEU A 4 10.69 1.01 -8.32
C LEU A 4 10.13 2.01 -7.30
N PRO A 5 10.18 3.35 -7.52
CA PRO A 5 9.61 4.31 -6.57
C PRO A 5 8.09 4.13 -6.40
N ALA A 6 7.34 3.82 -7.46
CA ALA A 6 5.90 3.54 -7.34
C ALA A 6 5.60 2.25 -6.55
N ILE A 7 6.41 1.21 -6.74
CA ILE A 7 6.27 -0.06 -6.00
C ILE A 7 6.52 0.18 -4.51
N LEU A 8 7.62 0.86 -4.17
CA LEU A 8 7.97 1.21 -2.79
C LEU A 8 6.91 2.09 -2.14
N SER A 9 6.37 3.07 -2.89
CA SER A 9 5.26 3.90 -2.44
C SER A 9 4.06 3.03 -2.03
N GLY A 10 3.64 2.09 -2.88
CA GLY A 10 2.50 1.21 -2.59
C GLY A 10 2.72 0.33 -1.36
N ILE A 11 3.90 -0.27 -1.22
CA ILE A 11 4.22 -1.12 -0.06
C ILE A 11 4.24 -0.29 1.24
N LEU A 12 4.84 0.91 1.22
CA LEU A 12 4.86 1.79 2.39
C LEU A 12 3.45 2.26 2.77
N ALA A 13 2.59 2.52 1.79
CA ALA A 13 1.18 2.84 2.02
C ALA A 13 0.45 1.69 2.72
N ALA A 14 0.68 0.44 2.29
CA ALA A 14 0.11 -0.74 2.93
C ALA A 14 0.58 -0.90 4.37
N CYS A 15 1.89 -0.74 4.62
CA CYS A 15 2.44 -0.76 5.97
C CYS A 15 1.84 0.37 6.83
N ALA A 16 1.69 1.58 6.29
CA ALA A 16 1.04 2.67 7.00
C ALA A 16 -0.40 2.31 7.38
N GLY A 17 -1.14 1.66 6.48
CA GLY A 17 -2.49 1.15 6.73
C GLY A 17 -2.58 0.20 7.92
N VAL A 18 -1.61 -0.71 8.08
CA VAL A 18 -1.52 -1.60 9.26
C VAL A 18 -1.39 -0.79 10.55
N PHE A 19 -0.38 0.08 10.64
CA PHE A 19 -0.18 0.88 11.86
C PHE A 19 -1.32 1.86 12.14
N GLY A 20 -1.95 2.38 11.09
CA GLY A 20 -3.16 3.20 11.20
C GLY A 20 -4.34 2.40 11.75
N LYS A 21 -4.58 1.20 11.22
CA LYS A 21 -5.63 0.31 11.71
C LYS A 21 -5.43 -0.01 13.19
N TYR A 22 -4.22 -0.37 13.61
CA TYR A 22 -3.91 -0.61 15.02
C TYR A 22 -4.06 0.65 15.88
N GLY A 23 -3.53 1.79 15.43
CA GLY A 23 -3.54 3.05 16.18
C GLY A 23 -4.95 3.60 16.43
N PHE A 24 -5.88 3.38 15.49
CA PHE A 24 -7.28 3.82 15.58
C PHE A 24 -8.25 2.71 15.99
N GLN A 25 -7.75 1.52 16.35
CA GLN A 25 -8.62 0.44 16.82
C GLN A 25 -9.19 0.78 18.20
N ASP A 26 -10.49 0.56 18.37
CA ASP A 26 -11.20 0.67 19.66
C ASP A 26 -10.91 -0.55 20.55
N SER A 27 -9.66 -0.71 20.97
CA SER A 27 -9.18 -1.71 21.93
C SER A 27 -8.75 -1.07 23.26
N ASP A 28 -8.78 -1.82 24.36
CA ASP A 28 -8.30 -1.36 25.69
C ASP A 28 -6.75 -1.34 25.81
N ASP A 29 -6.04 -1.29 24.68
CA ASP A 29 -4.58 -1.23 24.64
C ASP A 29 -4.05 0.09 25.25
N LEU A 30 -2.85 0.03 25.83
CA LEU A 30 -2.17 1.19 26.38
C LEU A 30 -2.05 2.31 25.34
N LEU A 31 -2.50 3.52 25.70
CA LEU A 31 -2.49 4.72 24.86
C LEU A 31 -1.13 4.97 24.20
N TYR A 32 -0.04 4.66 24.91
CA TYR A 32 1.33 4.79 24.40
C TYR A 32 1.56 4.02 23.08
N TYR A 33 1.12 2.77 22.98
CA TYR A 33 1.31 1.96 21.76
C TYR A 33 0.45 2.46 20.61
N LYS A 34 -0.75 2.98 20.89
CA LYS A 34 -1.62 3.60 19.88
C LYS A 34 -0.99 4.85 19.30
N VAL A 35 -0.52 5.76 20.16
CA VAL A 35 0.17 6.99 19.74
C VAL A 35 1.42 6.66 18.94
N LEU A 36 2.24 5.71 19.40
CA LEU A 36 3.43 5.28 18.67
C LEU A 36 3.07 4.75 17.26
N SER A 37 2.02 3.96 17.15
CA SER A 37 1.56 3.40 15.87
C SER A 37 1.06 4.49 14.93
N ILE A 38 0.34 5.49 15.43
CA ILE A 38 -0.08 6.66 14.64
C ILE A 38 1.14 7.43 14.13
N LEU A 39 2.18 7.62 14.96
CA LEU A 39 3.41 8.29 14.53
C LEU A 39 4.13 7.49 13.43
N ILE A 40 4.22 6.17 13.56
CA ILE A 40 4.80 5.30 12.53
C ILE A 40 3.99 5.39 11.23
N MET A 41 2.66 5.32 11.31
CA MET A 41 1.77 5.51 10.16
C MET A 41 2.03 6.85 9.45
N LEU A 42 2.16 7.95 10.18
CA LEU A 42 2.42 9.27 9.59
C LEU A 42 3.78 9.32 8.87
N ILE A 43 4.83 8.74 9.46
CA ILE A 43 6.16 8.67 8.85
C ILE A 43 6.12 7.84 7.56
N LEU A 44 5.46 6.68 7.59
CA LEU A 44 5.32 5.81 6.42
C LEU A 44 4.53 6.49 5.30
N ASN A 45 3.42 7.16 5.61
CA ASN A 45 2.63 7.93 4.62
C ASN A 45 3.43 9.10 4.04
N SER A 46 4.20 9.83 4.85
CA SER A 46 5.08 10.89 4.35
C SER A 46 6.14 10.34 3.39
N THR A 47 6.74 9.19 3.74
CA THR A 47 7.73 8.51 2.91
C THR A 47 7.13 7.95 1.62
N MET A 48 5.92 7.38 1.69
CA MET A 48 5.13 6.95 0.53
C MET A 48 4.95 8.12 -0.45
N ILE A 49 4.50 9.28 0.02
CA ILE A 49 4.26 10.47 -0.82
C ILE A 49 5.56 10.92 -1.51
N LYS A 50 6.69 10.90 -0.80
CA LYS A 50 8.00 11.21 -1.39
C LYS A 50 8.31 10.32 -2.60
N TYR A 51 8.18 9.00 -2.45
CA TYR A 51 8.43 8.06 -3.55
C TYR A 51 7.38 8.15 -4.66
N MET A 52 6.13 8.49 -4.32
CA MET A 52 5.06 8.72 -5.29
C MET A 52 5.38 9.92 -6.18
N VAL A 53 5.83 11.03 -5.59
CA VAL A 53 6.24 12.24 -6.31
C VAL A 53 7.48 11.98 -7.17
N GLU A 54 8.43 11.20 -6.69
CA GLU A 54 9.59 10.79 -7.48
C GLU A 54 9.17 9.96 -8.71
N SER A 55 8.30 8.97 -8.50
CA SER A 55 7.74 8.17 -9.61
C SER A 55 6.94 9.01 -10.61
N PHE A 56 6.18 10.01 -10.14
CA PHE A 56 5.44 10.91 -11.03
C PHE A 56 6.36 11.65 -12.01
N LYS A 57 7.58 12.00 -11.58
CA LYS A 57 8.57 12.64 -12.45
C LYS A 57 9.18 11.67 -13.47
N GLU A 58 9.28 10.38 -13.15
CA GLU A 58 9.95 9.39 -13.99
C GLU A 58 9.04 8.71 -15.02
N ILE A 59 7.83 8.31 -14.61
CA ILE A 59 6.92 7.48 -15.44
C ILE A 59 5.51 8.08 -15.58
N GLY A 60 5.30 9.29 -15.05
CA GLY A 60 4.04 10.01 -15.16
C GLY A 60 2.98 9.60 -14.13
N ALA A 61 1.92 10.42 -14.05
CA ALA A 61 0.87 10.28 -13.04
C ALA A 61 0.03 9.00 -13.18
N SER A 62 -0.33 8.64 -14.42
CA SER A 62 -1.17 7.47 -14.70
C SER A 62 -0.49 6.16 -14.28
N LYS A 63 0.71 5.89 -14.81
CA LYS A 63 1.47 4.66 -14.52
C LYS A 63 1.84 4.56 -13.04
N THR A 64 2.27 5.66 -12.43
CA THR A 64 2.59 5.69 -10.99
C THR A 64 1.38 5.33 -10.14
N THR A 65 0.22 5.94 -10.41
CA THR A 65 -0.98 5.74 -9.60
C THR A 65 -1.45 4.30 -9.66
N VAL A 66 -1.48 3.68 -10.86
CA VAL A 66 -1.96 2.29 -10.97
C VAL A 66 -1.00 1.28 -10.32
N ILE A 67 0.31 1.49 -10.43
CA ILE A 67 1.30 0.65 -9.73
C ILE A 67 1.14 0.83 -8.22
N ASN A 68 1.15 2.07 -7.73
CA ASN A 68 1.02 2.38 -6.31
C ASN A 68 -0.26 1.77 -5.71
N LEU A 69 -1.40 1.96 -6.39
CA LEU A 69 -2.70 1.44 -5.95
C LEU A 69 -2.72 -0.09 -5.92
N THR A 70 -2.16 -0.74 -6.94
CA THR A 70 -2.11 -2.21 -6.99
C THR A 70 -1.25 -2.79 -5.88
N PHE A 71 -0.04 -2.25 -5.69
CA PHE A 71 0.84 -2.71 -4.63
C PHE A 71 0.27 -2.39 -3.25
N ASN A 72 -0.29 -1.20 -3.03
CA ASN A 72 -0.94 -0.84 -1.78
C ASN A 72 -2.11 -1.78 -1.45
N TYR A 73 -3.03 -2.00 -2.40
CA TYR A 73 -4.19 -2.84 -2.16
C TYR A 73 -3.82 -4.30 -1.88
N VAL A 74 -2.96 -4.88 -2.72
CA VAL A 74 -2.56 -6.29 -2.58
C VAL A 74 -1.76 -6.50 -1.31
N PHE A 75 -0.78 -5.64 -1.01
CA PHE A 75 0.00 -5.77 0.23
C PHE A 75 -0.84 -5.49 1.47
N SER A 76 -1.80 -4.56 1.41
CA SER A 76 -2.70 -4.29 2.54
C SER A 76 -3.51 -5.52 2.90
N ALA A 77 -4.04 -6.25 1.90
CA ALA A 77 -4.77 -7.48 2.15
C ALA A 77 -3.86 -8.62 2.64
N VAL A 78 -2.65 -8.75 2.11
CA VAL A 78 -1.66 -9.75 2.58
C VAL A 78 -1.29 -9.49 4.04
N LEU A 79 -0.99 -8.23 4.39
CA LEU A 79 -0.69 -7.84 5.76
C LEU A 79 -1.94 -7.94 6.65
N GLY A 80 -3.12 -7.62 6.12
CA GLY A 80 -4.42 -7.77 6.76
C GLY A 80 -4.68 -9.21 7.19
N TYR A 81 -4.52 -10.14 6.26
CA TYR A 81 -4.58 -11.58 6.52
C TYR A 81 -3.53 -12.03 7.53
N ALA A 82 -2.27 -11.62 7.35
CA ALA A 82 -1.16 -12.10 8.19
C ALA A 82 -1.20 -11.58 9.63
N ILE A 83 -1.62 -10.33 9.85
CA ILE A 83 -1.55 -9.65 11.15
C ILE A 83 -2.91 -9.68 11.87
N TYR A 84 -4.00 -9.45 11.13
CA TYR A 84 -5.34 -9.33 11.70
C TYR A 84 -6.21 -10.55 11.43
N SER A 85 -5.68 -11.59 10.78
CA SER A 85 -6.45 -12.79 10.39
C SER A 85 -7.71 -12.46 9.57
N GLU A 86 -7.64 -11.41 8.74
CA GLU A 86 -8.73 -11.05 7.83
C GLU A 86 -8.93 -12.13 6.76
N GLU A 87 -10.16 -12.52 6.49
CA GLU A 87 -10.44 -13.54 5.46
C GLU A 87 -10.21 -13.00 4.04
N VAL A 88 -9.54 -13.82 3.23
CA VAL A 88 -9.30 -13.53 1.81
C VAL A 88 -10.00 -14.57 0.96
N SER A 89 -10.98 -14.14 0.16
CA SER A 89 -11.75 -15.04 -0.70
C SER A 89 -10.99 -15.44 -1.98
N TYR A 90 -11.36 -16.58 -2.59
CA TYR A 90 -10.83 -16.96 -3.90
C TYR A 90 -11.11 -15.92 -5.00
N ASN A 91 -12.26 -15.25 -4.93
CA ASN A 91 -12.60 -14.15 -5.84
C ASN A 91 -11.63 -12.96 -5.68
N TRP A 92 -11.17 -12.69 -4.46
CA TRP A 92 -10.18 -11.66 -4.21
C TRP A 92 -8.83 -11.99 -4.86
N ILE A 93 -8.37 -13.25 -4.76
CA ILE A 93 -7.12 -13.70 -5.37
C ILE A 93 -7.18 -13.52 -6.90
N LEU A 94 -8.29 -13.90 -7.52
CA LEU A 94 -8.52 -13.67 -8.94
C LEU A 94 -8.49 -12.17 -9.29
N GLY A 95 -9.15 -11.33 -8.49
CA GLY A 95 -9.12 -9.88 -8.63
C GLY A 95 -7.71 -9.29 -8.54
N ALA A 96 -6.93 -9.71 -7.54
CA ALA A 96 -5.54 -9.29 -7.37
C ALA A 96 -4.68 -9.67 -8.59
N GLY A 97 -4.88 -10.88 -9.14
CA GLY A 97 -4.24 -11.31 -10.38
C GLY A 97 -4.58 -10.40 -11.56
N LEU A 98 -5.86 -10.05 -11.75
CA LEU A 98 -6.31 -9.12 -12.79
C LEU A 98 -5.72 -7.72 -12.62
N MET A 99 -5.52 -7.24 -11.38
CA MET A 99 -4.86 -5.96 -11.14
C MET A 99 -3.41 -5.95 -11.64
N PHE A 100 -2.64 -7.02 -11.37
CA PHE A 100 -1.27 -7.13 -11.88
C PHE A 100 -1.22 -7.21 -13.41
N ILE A 101 -2.17 -7.91 -14.04
CA ILE A 101 -2.32 -7.92 -15.50
C ILE A 101 -2.59 -6.50 -16.00
N GLY A 102 -3.50 -5.77 -15.37
CA GLY A 102 -3.79 -4.37 -15.70
C GLY A 102 -2.58 -3.45 -15.58
N VAL A 103 -1.81 -3.56 -14.49
CA VAL A 103 -0.53 -2.84 -14.33
C VAL A 103 0.42 -3.17 -15.46
N TRP A 104 0.57 -4.44 -15.82
CA TRP A 104 1.46 -4.85 -16.90
C TRP A 104 1.02 -4.23 -18.24
N ILE A 105 -0.27 -4.25 -18.57
CA ILE A 105 -0.79 -3.64 -19.80
C ILE A 105 -0.50 -2.12 -19.82
N ILE A 106 -0.86 -1.40 -18.74
CA ILE A 106 -0.74 0.07 -18.68
C ILE A 106 0.73 0.52 -18.67
N THR A 107 1.62 -0.23 -18.03
CA THR A 107 3.04 0.15 -17.96
C THR A 107 3.76 -0.04 -19.30
N ASN A 108 3.29 -0.99 -20.13
CA ASN A 108 3.78 -1.21 -21.49
C ASN A 108 3.10 -0.34 -22.56
N ASP A 109 2.06 0.41 -22.19
CA ASP A 109 1.47 1.42 -23.07
C ASP A 109 2.52 2.51 -23.41
N ARG A 110 2.56 2.95 -24.67
CA ARG A 110 3.64 3.80 -25.19
C ARG A 110 3.51 5.24 -24.73
#